data_AF-A0AAD6RZL6-F1
#
_entry.id   AF-A0AAD6RZL6-F1
#
_cell.length_a   1.000
_cell.length_b   1.000
_cell.length_c   1.000
_cell.angle_alpha   90.00
_cell.angle_beta   90.00
_cell.angle_gamma   90.00
#
_symmetry.space_group_name_H-M   'P 1'
#
loop_
_entity.id
_entity.type
_entity.pdbx_description
1 polymer ?
#
loop_
_entity_poly.entity_id
_entity_poly.type
_entity_poly.pdbx_seq_one_letter_code
_entity_poly.pdbx_strand_id
1 'polypeptide(L)'
;AFIDSANLLREGKSSWASDLIIILRRLPEPIEVGPDNLLLMDSVNAIEKRIVQIVDTDLQRDINHLVKTHLLRNRLEMGKDRSLALAPRRLRHYLTVVAAPAHCNALTGILLSDHLLSIERLRYSTRYRDPVPRNFRLCRLCWGSVKDEVHALFDCTTEQHL
;
A
#
# COMPACT_ATOMS: atom_id res chain seq x y z
N ALA A 1 -29.20 16.60 13.72
CA ALA A 1 -28.59 15.58 12.83
C ALA A 1 -27.68 14.62 13.60
N PHE A 2 -26.47 15.01 14.02
CA PHE A 2 -25.56 14.09 14.73
C PHE A 2 -26.06 13.70 16.13
N ILE A 3 -26.56 14.66 16.90
CA ILE A 3 -27.10 14.41 18.25
C ILE A 3 -28.25 13.41 18.21
N ASP A 4 -29.13 13.50 17.21
CA ASP A 4 -30.24 12.55 17.01
C ASP A 4 -29.72 11.13 16.74
N SER A 5 -28.67 11.02 15.93
CA SER A 5 -27.98 9.75 15.66
C SER A 5 -27.32 9.16 16.92
N ALA A 6 -26.73 10.00 17.77
CA ALA A 6 -26.17 9.59 19.05
C ALA A 6 -27.25 9.13 20.04
N ASN A 7 -28.41 9.81 20.06
CA ASN A 7 -29.55 9.38 20.87
C ASN A 7 -30.10 8.02 20.42
N LEU A 8 -30.25 7.80 19.10
CA LEU A 8 -30.65 6.50 18.55
C LEU A 8 -29.67 5.39 18.94
N LEU A 9 -28.37 5.68 18.92
CA LEU A 9 -27.33 4.75 19.38
C LEU A 9 -27.51 4.38 20.86
N ARG A 10 -27.78 5.36 21.74
CA ARG A 10 -28.04 5.11 23.17
C ARG A 10 -29.29 4.25 23.39
N GLU A 11 -30.29 4.39 22.52
CA GLU A 11 -31.49 3.55 22.50
C GLU A 11 -31.26 2.16 21.88
N GLY A 12 -30.03 1.84 21.44
CA GLY A 12 -29.70 0.57 20.79
C GLY A 12 -30.26 0.41 19.37
N LYS A 13 -30.64 1.52 18.72
CA LYS A 13 -31.17 1.53 17.35
C LYS A 13 -30.07 1.79 16.33
N SER A 14 -30.31 1.34 15.10
CA SER A 14 -29.44 1.63 13.96
C SER A 14 -29.39 3.13 13.68
N SER A 15 -28.18 3.68 13.59
CA SER A 15 -27.93 5.08 13.28
C SER A 15 -26.55 5.25 12.64
N TRP A 16 -26.29 6.43 12.09
CA TRP A 16 -24.95 6.76 11.57
C TRP A 16 -23.86 6.62 12.65
N ALA A 17 -24.17 6.94 13.91
CA ALA A 17 -23.24 6.80 15.03
C ALA A 17 -22.99 5.32 15.38
N SER A 18 -24.01 4.46 15.28
CA SER A 18 -23.79 3.01 15.45
C SER A 18 -22.95 2.43 14.32
N ASP A 19 -23.14 2.89 13.08
CA ASP A 19 -22.35 2.44 11.93
C ASP A 19 -20.87 2.80 12.08
N LEU A 20 -20.58 4.01 12.57
CA LEU A 20 -19.20 4.41 12.89
C LEU A 20 -18.56 3.47 13.92
N ILE A 21 -19.26 3.17 15.02
CA ILE A 21 -18.73 2.24 16.04
C ILE A 21 -18.49 0.85 15.43
N ILE A 22 -19.39 0.36 14.59
CA ILE A 22 -19.24 -0.92 13.89
C ILE A 22 -17.98 -0.91 12.99
N ILE A 23 -17.76 0.16 12.24
CA ILE A 23 -16.59 0.30 11.36
C ILE A 23 -15.30 0.37 12.18
N LEU A 24 -15.28 1.14 13.27
CA LEU A 24 -14.11 1.28 14.15
C LEU A 24 -13.70 -0.05 14.78
N ARG A 25 -14.66 -0.93 15.09
CA ARG A 25 -14.41 -2.30 15.57
C ARG A 25 -13.88 -3.25 14.50
N ARG A 26 -14.11 -2.95 13.22
CA ARG A 26 -13.70 -3.78 12.07
C ARG A 26 -12.33 -3.39 11.51
N LEU A 27 -11.68 -2.37 12.08
CA LEU A 27 -10.31 -2.04 11.74
C LEU A 27 -9.37 -3.22 12.07
N PRO A 28 -8.20 -3.32 11.41
CA PRO A 28 -7.21 -4.36 11.69
C PRO A 28 -6.85 -4.44 13.18
N GLU A 29 -6.83 -3.28 13.85
CA GLU A 29 -6.84 -3.17 15.30
C GLU A 29 -8.16 -2.47 15.72
N PRO A 30 -9.05 -3.15 16.47
CA PRO A 30 -10.33 -2.57 16.87
C PRO A 30 -10.18 -1.34 17.76
N ILE A 31 -10.93 -0.27 17.47
CA ILE A 31 -11.08 0.88 18.35
C ILE A 31 -12.46 0.81 19.02
N GLU A 32 -12.46 0.57 20.33
CA GLU A 32 -13.69 0.63 21.12
C GLU A 32 -14.03 2.07 21.48
N VAL A 33 -15.25 2.49 21.12
CA VAL A 33 -15.74 3.86 21.33
C VAL A 33 -17.12 3.79 21.95
N GLY A 34 -17.30 4.49 23.08
CA GLY A 34 -18.61 4.65 23.71
C GLY A 34 -19.46 5.70 23.00
N PRO A 35 -20.80 5.71 23.23
CA PRO A 35 -21.71 6.65 22.57
C PRO A 35 -21.35 8.12 22.81
N ASP A 36 -20.84 8.45 24.00
CA ASP A 36 -20.54 9.83 24.39
C ASP A 36 -19.16 10.29 23.92
N ASN A 37 -18.25 9.36 23.60
CA ASN A 37 -16.92 9.70 23.09
C ASN A 37 -16.99 10.38 21.73
N LEU A 38 -17.99 10.08 20.90
CA LEU A 38 -18.16 10.73 19.60
C LEU A 38 -18.69 12.18 19.71
N LEU A 39 -19.14 12.62 20.89
CA LEU A 39 -19.61 13.99 21.13
C LEU A 39 -18.50 14.92 21.66
N LEU A 40 -17.37 14.36 22.09
CA LEU A 40 -16.27 15.10 22.67
C LEU A 40 -15.18 15.33 21.62
N MET A 41 -14.85 16.59 21.35
CA MET A 41 -13.84 16.96 20.35
C MET A 41 -12.49 16.28 20.61
N ASP A 42 -12.04 16.24 21.87
CA ASP A 42 -10.77 15.60 22.25
C ASP A 42 -10.78 14.09 22.00
N SER A 43 -11.93 13.43 22.24
CA SER A 43 -12.09 12.00 21.95
C SER A 43 -12.07 11.75 20.45
N VAL A 44 -12.74 12.59 19.65
CA VAL A 44 -12.72 12.50 18.18
C VAL A 44 -11.30 12.68 17.65
N ASN A 45 -10.56 13.68 18.14
CA ASN A 45 -9.17 13.92 17.77
C ASN A 45 -8.27 12.72 18.12
N ALA A 46 -8.48 12.10 19.29
CA ALA A 46 -7.76 10.91 19.70
C ALA A 46 -8.06 9.71 18.80
N ILE A 47 -9.34 9.50 18.44
CA ILE A 47 -9.78 8.45 17.50
C ILE A 47 -9.14 8.66 16.13
N GLU A 48 -9.18 9.88 15.59
CA GLU A 48 -8.57 10.21 14.29
C GLU A 48 -7.07 9.89 14.28
N LYS A 49 -6.35 10.32 15.32
CA LYS A 49 -4.92 10.03 15.48
C LYS A 49 -4.67 8.52 15.56
N ARG A 50 -5.53 7.77 16.26
CA ARG A 50 -5.39 6.31 16.38
C ARG A 50 -5.64 5.60 15.05
N ILE A 51 -6.65 6.01 14.29
CA ILE A 51 -6.93 5.49 12.94
C ILE A 51 -5.71 5.68 12.04
N VAL A 52 -5.13 6.88 12.04
CA VAL A 52 -3.93 7.19 11.26
C VAL A 52 -2.78 6.23 11.60
N GLN A 53 -2.52 6.00 12.90
CA GLN A 53 -1.47 5.07 13.35
C GLN A 53 -1.74 3.63 12.90
N ILE A 54 -2.98 3.15 13.02
CA ILE A 54 -3.36 1.80 12.61
C ILE A 54 -3.15 1.64 11.11
N VAL A 55 -3.64 2.58 10.31
CA VAL A 55 -3.48 2.55 8.84
C VAL A 55 -2.00 2.57 8.44
N ASP A 56 -1.18 3.43 9.04
CA ASP A 56 0.25 3.49 8.72
C ASP A 56 0.97 2.19 9.11
N THR A 57 0.62 1.59 10.25
CA THR A 57 1.19 0.32 10.71
C THR A 57 0.78 -0.84 9.80
N ASP A 58 -0.51 -0.91 9.46
CA ASP A 58 -1.10 -1.96 8.63
C ASP A 58 -0.52 -1.92 7.20
N LEU A 59 -0.45 -0.72 6.62
CA LEU A 59 0.14 -0.51 5.30
C LEU A 59 1.65 -0.83 5.29
N GLN A 60 2.37 -0.46 6.35
CA GLN A 60 3.80 -0.78 6.45
C GLN A 60 4.04 -2.29 6.59
N ARG A 61 3.18 -3.00 7.30
CA ARG A 61 3.18 -4.46 7.38
C ARG A 61 2.97 -5.06 5.99
N ASP A 62 1.99 -4.58 5.22
CA ASP A 62 1.75 -5.08 3.86
C ASP A 62 2.95 -4.81 2.93
N ILE A 63 3.60 -3.65 3.03
CA ILE A 63 4.84 -3.34 2.31
C ILE A 63 5.97 -4.32 2.66
N ASN A 64 6.09 -4.70 3.93
CA ASN A 64 7.16 -5.58 4.38
C ASN A 64 6.92 -7.05 4.01
N HIS A 65 5.66 -7.51 4.05
CA HIS A 65 5.33 -8.93 3.89
C HIS A 65 4.93 -9.33 2.46
N LEU A 66 4.31 -8.45 1.68
CA LEU A 66 3.92 -8.79 0.32
C LEU A 66 5.15 -8.86 -0.59
N VAL A 67 5.27 -9.92 -1.37
CA VAL A 67 6.40 -10.11 -2.29
C VAL A 67 6.43 -9.03 -3.38
N LYS A 68 5.26 -8.54 -3.79
CA LYS A 68 5.08 -7.51 -4.83
C LYS A 68 5.62 -6.14 -4.42
N THR A 69 5.51 -5.80 -3.14
CA THR A 69 5.82 -4.47 -2.63
C THR A 69 7.30 -4.31 -2.29
N HIS A 70 8.19 -5.20 -2.76
CA HIS A 70 9.60 -5.19 -2.39
C HIS A 70 10.32 -3.88 -2.75
N LEU A 71 9.95 -3.21 -3.85
CA LEU A 71 10.46 -1.89 -4.24
C LEU A 71 9.90 -0.73 -3.40
N LEU A 72 8.89 -0.98 -2.56
CA LEU A 72 8.32 0.01 -1.65
C LEU A 72 8.98 -0.04 -0.25
N ARG A 73 9.74 -1.09 0.05
CA ARG A 73 10.34 -1.32 1.37
C ARG A 73 11.45 -0.32 1.67
N ASN A 74 11.70 -0.12 2.96
CA ASN A 74 12.80 0.71 3.49
C ASN A 74 12.82 2.16 2.95
N ARG A 75 11.67 2.67 2.50
CA ARG A 75 11.56 4.07 2.11
C ARG A 75 11.51 4.94 3.37
N LEU A 76 12.61 5.61 3.64
CA LEU A 76 12.72 6.62 4.69
C LEU A 76 12.49 8.01 4.11
N GLU A 77 11.72 8.80 4.85
CA GLU A 77 11.39 10.17 4.47
C GLU A 77 11.70 11.11 5.65
N MET A 78 12.17 12.32 5.33
CA MET A 78 12.47 13.34 6.33
C MET A 78 11.17 13.89 6.93
N GLY A 79 10.98 13.68 8.23
CA GLY A 79 9.89 14.24 9.02
C GLY A 79 10.05 15.75 9.27
N LYS A 80 9.01 16.36 9.83
CA LYS A 80 9.02 17.81 10.19
C LYS A 80 10.05 18.14 11.27
N ASP A 81 10.33 17.17 12.13
CA ASP A 81 11.31 17.16 13.20
C ASP A 81 12.74 16.82 12.73
N ARG A 82 12.96 16.72 11.41
CA ARG A 82 14.22 16.29 10.78
C ARG A 82 14.65 14.87 11.13
N SER A 83 13.74 14.04 11.65
CA SER A 83 14.00 12.61 11.82
C SER A 83 13.70 11.84 10.53
N LEU A 84 14.39 10.72 10.32
CA LEU A 84 14.08 9.78 9.24
C LEU A 84 13.05 8.77 9.76
N ALA A 85 11.90 8.70 9.10
CA ALA A 85 10.86 7.76 9.45
C ALA A 85 10.30 7.04 8.20
N LEU A 86 9.78 5.84 8.41
CA LEU A 86 8.97 5.15 7.40
C LEU A 86 7.70 5.95 7.14
N ALA A 87 7.42 6.22 5.87
CA ALA A 87 6.29 7.05 5.48
C ALA A 87 5.48 6.38 4.35
N PRO A 88 4.66 5.37 4.68
CA PRO A 88 4.01 4.51 3.69
C PRO A 88 2.96 5.27 2.85
N ARG A 89 2.30 6.30 3.42
CA ARG A 89 1.31 7.13 2.72
C ARG A 89 1.87 8.39 2.05
N ARG A 90 3.17 8.67 2.15
CA ARG A 90 3.73 9.93 1.64
C ARG A 90 3.81 9.92 0.12
N LEU A 91 3.36 11.02 -0.50
CA LEU A 91 3.42 11.22 -1.95
C LEU A 91 4.85 10.93 -2.47
N ARG A 92 4.95 10.27 -3.62
CA ARG A 92 6.23 9.94 -4.26
C ARG A 92 6.65 11.08 -5.19
N HIS A 93 7.95 11.41 -5.15
CA HIS A 93 8.50 12.56 -5.86
C HIS A 93 8.34 12.50 -7.38
N TYR A 94 8.36 11.30 -7.98
CA TYR A 94 8.17 11.18 -9.44
C TYR A 94 6.79 11.67 -9.88
N LEU A 95 5.77 11.62 -9.03
CA LEU A 95 4.43 12.12 -9.35
C LEU A 95 4.38 13.64 -9.51
N THR A 96 5.38 14.35 -8.99
CA THR A 96 5.49 15.82 -9.10
C THR A 96 6.54 16.26 -10.11
N VAL A 97 7.59 15.46 -10.33
CA VAL A 97 8.71 15.82 -11.21
C VAL A 97 8.51 15.34 -12.64
N VAL A 98 7.90 14.18 -12.84
CA VAL A 98 7.71 13.61 -14.17
C VAL A 98 6.48 14.25 -14.82
N ALA A 99 6.72 15.07 -15.85
CA ALA A 99 5.66 15.81 -16.52
C ALA A 99 4.67 14.91 -17.31
N ALA A 100 5.16 13.81 -17.87
CA ALA A 100 4.35 12.95 -18.72
C ALA A 100 3.52 11.95 -17.88
N PRO A 101 2.17 12.00 -17.93
CA PRO A 101 1.32 11.10 -17.13
C PRO A 101 1.55 9.61 -17.44
N ALA A 102 1.84 9.27 -18.70
CA ALA A 102 2.14 7.90 -19.11
C ALA A 102 3.37 7.34 -18.38
N HIS A 103 4.39 8.15 -18.13
CA HIS A 103 5.59 7.73 -17.39
C HIS A 103 5.29 7.57 -15.89
N CYS A 104 4.48 8.44 -15.30
CA CYS A 104 4.00 8.27 -13.92
C CYS A 104 3.25 6.94 -13.75
N ASN A 105 2.38 6.61 -14.71
CA ASN A 105 1.65 5.33 -14.70
C ASN A 105 2.61 4.15 -14.83
N ALA A 106 3.58 4.21 -15.74
CA ALA A 106 4.57 3.14 -15.92
C ALA A 106 5.43 2.94 -14.65
N LEU A 107 5.92 4.01 -14.03
CA LEU A 107 6.70 3.95 -12.78
C LEU A 107 5.85 3.40 -11.63
N THR A 108 4.59 3.82 -11.53
CA THR A 108 3.66 3.29 -10.52
C THR A 108 3.40 1.81 -10.74
N GLY A 109 3.22 1.38 -12.00
CA GLY A 109 3.07 -0.02 -12.37
C GLY A 109 4.28 -0.85 -11.97
N ILE A 110 5.49 -0.37 -12.26
CA ILE A 110 6.75 -1.01 -11.82
C ILE A 110 6.78 -1.16 -10.29
N LEU A 111 6.49 -0.07 -9.55
CA LEU A 111 6.54 -0.07 -8.09
C LEU A 111 5.50 -0.98 -7.42
N LEU A 112 4.34 -1.18 -8.06
CA LEU A 112 3.23 -1.98 -7.53
C LEU A 112 3.14 -3.39 -8.15
N SER A 113 4.17 -3.83 -8.88
CA SER A 113 4.19 -5.10 -9.62
C SER A 113 3.06 -5.26 -10.66
N ASP A 114 2.61 -4.16 -11.24
CA ASP A 114 1.67 -4.11 -12.37
C ASP A 114 2.44 -3.79 -13.68
N HIS A 115 3.25 -4.75 -14.13
CA HIS A 115 4.07 -4.62 -15.32
C HIS A 115 4.28 -5.97 -16.03
N LEU A 116 4.78 -5.93 -17.26
CA LEU A 116 4.89 -7.09 -18.16
C LEU A 116 6.23 -7.85 -18.05
N LEU A 117 7.02 -7.63 -17.00
CA LEU A 117 8.29 -8.33 -16.83
C LEU A 117 8.07 -9.80 -16.44
N SER A 118 9.05 -10.66 -16.76
CA SER A 118 8.92 -12.10 -16.53
C SER A 118 8.69 -12.43 -15.05
N ILE A 119 9.28 -11.66 -14.13
CA ILE A 119 9.14 -11.85 -12.67
C ILE A 119 7.67 -11.88 -12.23
N GLU A 120 6.80 -11.07 -12.85
CA GLU A 120 5.37 -11.00 -12.57
C GLU A 120 4.54 -11.86 -13.55
N ARG A 121 4.79 -11.77 -14.86
CA ARG A 121 4.01 -12.50 -15.88
C ARG A 121 4.08 -14.02 -15.71
N LEU A 122 5.19 -14.53 -15.20
CA LEU A 122 5.40 -15.96 -15.01
C LEU A 122 5.11 -16.42 -13.58
N ARG A 123 4.71 -15.50 -12.69
CA ARG A 123 4.33 -15.81 -11.30
C ARG A 123 2.99 -16.53 -11.18
N TYR A 124 2.05 -16.20 -12.06
CA TYR A 124 0.69 -16.73 -11.99
C TYR A 124 0.52 -17.93 -12.91
N SER A 125 -0.37 -18.83 -12.49
CA SER A 125 -0.93 -19.86 -13.36
C SER A 125 -1.78 -19.22 -14.44
N THR A 126 -1.73 -19.79 -15.64
CA THR A 126 -2.67 -19.50 -16.72
C THR A 126 -3.31 -20.82 -17.16
N ARG A 127 -4.31 -20.76 -18.04
CA ARG A 127 -5.10 -21.93 -18.46
C ARG A 127 -4.26 -23.15 -18.89
N TYR A 128 -3.07 -22.91 -19.43
CA TYR A 128 -2.20 -23.96 -19.99
C TYR A 128 -0.78 -23.94 -19.42
N ARG A 129 -0.55 -23.25 -18.30
CA ARG A 129 0.78 -23.12 -17.73
C ARG A 129 0.74 -22.89 -16.23
N ASP A 130 1.47 -23.71 -15.51
CA ASP A 130 1.72 -23.51 -14.09
C ASP A 130 2.61 -22.27 -13.82
N PRO A 131 2.64 -21.79 -12.57
CA PRO A 131 3.61 -20.79 -12.13
C PRO A 131 5.05 -21.27 -12.41
N VAL A 132 5.85 -20.44 -13.06
CA VAL A 132 7.25 -20.74 -13.30
C VAL A 132 8.05 -20.39 -12.03
N PRO A 133 8.94 -21.24 -11.53
CA PRO A 133 9.79 -20.90 -10.39
C PRO A 133 10.64 -19.65 -10.65
N ARG A 134 10.90 -18.83 -9.62
CA ARG A 134 11.52 -17.49 -9.77
C ARG A 134 12.81 -17.52 -10.59
N ASN A 135 13.70 -18.48 -10.30
CA ASN A 135 15.00 -18.65 -10.95
C ASN A 135 14.90 -18.95 -12.46
N PHE A 136 13.76 -19.47 -12.94
CA PHE A 136 13.53 -19.73 -14.36
C PHE A 136 12.80 -18.58 -15.08
N ARG A 137 12.50 -17.46 -14.40
CA ARG A 137 11.81 -16.31 -15.00
C ARG A 137 12.80 -15.39 -15.73
N LEU A 138 13.53 -15.96 -16.68
CA LEU A 138 14.69 -15.33 -17.30
C LEU A 138 14.34 -14.07 -18.12
N CYS A 139 15.35 -13.20 -18.24
CA CYS A 139 15.37 -12.06 -19.12
C CYS A 139 15.42 -12.50 -20.58
N ARG A 140 14.45 -12.04 -21.37
CA ARG A 140 14.42 -12.32 -22.82
C ARG A 140 15.52 -11.63 -23.62
N LEU A 141 16.20 -10.66 -23.01
CA LEU A 141 17.28 -9.91 -23.65
C LEU A 141 18.60 -10.67 -23.50
N CYS A 142 19.05 -10.90 -22.26
CA CYS A 142 20.34 -11.53 -22.00
C CYS A 142 20.30 -13.03 -21.68
N TRP A 143 19.13 -13.59 -21.34
CA TRP A 143 18.93 -15.00 -20.91
C TRP A 143 19.74 -15.48 -19.70
N GLY A 144 20.62 -14.64 -19.12
CA GLY A 144 21.51 -15.01 -18.02
C GLY A 144 20.96 -14.76 -16.62
N SER A 145 19.92 -13.94 -16.47
CA SER A 145 19.37 -13.55 -15.16
C SER A 145 17.84 -13.47 -15.18
N VAL A 146 17.23 -13.35 -14.00
CA VAL A 146 15.78 -13.15 -13.85
C VAL A 146 15.37 -11.78 -14.41
N LYS A 147 14.28 -11.71 -15.18
CA LYS A 147 13.72 -10.44 -15.65
C LYS A 147 12.89 -9.76 -14.55
N ASP A 148 13.57 -9.20 -13.57
CA ASP A 148 12.99 -8.30 -12.58
C ASP A 148 13.21 -6.83 -12.96
N GLU A 149 12.65 -5.94 -12.14
CA GLU A 149 12.56 -4.51 -12.36
C GLU A 149 13.95 -3.86 -12.42
N VAL A 150 14.84 -4.23 -11.50
CA VAL A 150 16.21 -3.70 -11.43
C VAL A 150 17.01 -4.18 -12.63
N HIS A 151 16.98 -5.48 -12.91
CA HIS A 151 17.71 -6.03 -14.04
C HIS A 151 17.23 -5.42 -15.37
N ALA A 152 15.92 -5.36 -15.60
CA ALA A 152 15.38 -4.88 -16.86
C ALA A 152 15.62 -3.38 -17.12
N LEU A 153 15.74 -2.56 -16.07
CA LEU A 153 15.88 -1.11 -16.19
C LEU A 153 17.33 -0.61 -16.09
N PHE A 154 18.17 -1.29 -15.31
CA PHE A 154 19.49 -0.77 -14.94
C PHE A 154 20.64 -1.73 -15.25
N ASP A 155 20.47 -3.04 -15.06
CA ASP A 155 21.62 -3.97 -15.14
C ASP A 155 21.72 -4.69 -16.48
N CYS A 156 20.64 -4.79 -17.25
CA CYS A 156 20.63 -5.53 -18.51
C CYS A 156 21.45 -4.79 -19.57
N THR A 157 22.74 -5.09 -19.61
CA THR A 157 23.54 -4.87 -20.81
C THR A 157 23.03 -5.86 -21.85
N THR A 158 22.49 -5.37 -22.95
CA THR A 158 22.12 -6.20 -24.10
C THR A 158 23.40 -6.72 -24.76
N GLU A 159 24.16 -7.56 -24.06
CA GLU A 159 25.22 -8.36 -24.67
C GLU A 159 24.56 -9.61 -25.24
N GLN A 160 23.96 -9.46 -26.42
CA GLN A 160 23.86 -10.59 -27.32
C GLN A 160 25.10 -10.56 -28.21
N HIS A 161 26.05 -11.42 -27.87
CA HIS A 161 26.73 -12.22 -28.87
C HIS A 161 25.65 -12.86 -29.75
N LEU A 162 25.43 -12.28 -30.93
CA LEU A 162 24.98 -13.02 -32.10
C LEU A 162 26.11 -13.94 -32.56
#